data_AF-A0A355ICK9-F1
#
_entry.id   AF-A0A355ICK9-F1
#
_cell.length_a   1.000
_cell.length_b   1.000
_cell.length_c   1.000
_cell.angle_alpha   90.00
_cell.angle_beta   90.00
_cell.angle_gamma   90.00
#
_symmetry.space_group_name_H-M   'P 1'
#
loop_
_entity.id
_entity.type
_entity.pdbx_description
1 polymer ?
#
loop_
_entity_poly.entity_id
_entity_poly.type
_entity_poly.pdbx_seq_one_letter_code
_entity_poly.pdbx_strand_id
1 'polypeptide(L)'
;KVPQVCPGPQWHLIGHLQSNKVKKALPLFRMIHSVDSLSLLETLQREAAAQEFMVQVLLEVNVSGEASKYGFRPDQTASAVRAATAMENIRLCGLMTMAPYSDHPENARPVFRGLKQLF
;
A
#
# COMPACT_ATOMS: atom_id res chain seq x y z
N LYS A 1 40.15 4.14 -1.08
CA LYS A 1 38.90 4.92 -1.28
C LYS A 1 37.83 3.93 -1.72
N VAL A 2 36.86 3.62 -0.87
CA VAL A 2 35.70 2.79 -1.28
C VAL A 2 34.93 3.61 -2.31
N PRO A 3 34.71 3.11 -3.54
CA PRO A 3 33.89 3.83 -4.50
C PRO A 3 32.51 4.01 -3.88
N GLN A 4 32.06 5.25 -3.76
CA GLN A 4 30.72 5.56 -3.31
C GLN A 4 29.76 5.23 -4.45
N VAL A 5 29.46 3.94 -4.62
CA VAL A 5 28.47 3.47 -5.58
C VAL A 5 27.11 3.86 -5.01
N CYS A 6 26.36 4.70 -5.72
CA CYS A 6 24.96 4.94 -5.36
C CYS A 6 24.23 3.59 -5.31
N PRO A 7 23.44 3.29 -4.26
CA PRO A 7 22.61 2.10 -4.27
C PRO A 7 21.71 2.10 -5.51
N GLY A 8 21.46 0.91 -6.07
CA GLY A 8 20.58 0.74 -7.22
C GLY A 8 19.15 1.24 -6.96
N PRO A 9 18.31 1.34 -8.00
CA PRO A 9 16.94 1.84 -7.86
C PRO A 9 16.12 0.98 -6.89
N GLN A 10 15.24 1.62 -6.13
CA GLN A 10 14.24 0.94 -5.31
C GLN A 10 12.93 0.87 -6.07
N TRP A 11 12.42 -0.34 -6.27
CA TRP A 11 11.17 -0.58 -7.00
C TRP A 11 9.97 -0.57 -6.06
N HIS A 12 8.98 0.27 -6.33
CA HIS A 12 7.72 0.31 -5.61
C HIS A 12 6.57 -0.10 -6.54
N LEU A 13 5.67 -0.96 -6.06
CA LEU A 13 4.48 -1.36 -6.79
C LEU A 13 3.31 -0.44 -6.45
N ILE A 14 2.82 0.33 -7.42
CA ILE A 14 1.72 1.29 -7.24
C ILE A 14 0.38 0.85 -7.87
N GLY A 15 0.41 -0.16 -8.73
CA GLY A 15 -0.79 -0.70 -9.37
C GLY A 15 -1.34 -1.91 -8.63
N HIS A 16 -2.63 -2.18 -8.83
CA HIS A 16 -3.36 -3.27 -8.16
C HIS A 16 -2.58 -4.60 -8.19
N LEU A 17 -2.46 -5.22 -7.02
CA LEU A 17 -1.75 -6.49 -6.83
C LEU A 17 -2.74 -7.62 -6.62
N GLN A 18 -2.88 -8.47 -7.62
CA GLN A 18 -3.66 -9.71 -7.49
C GLN A 18 -2.97 -10.68 -6.53
N SER A 19 -3.75 -11.32 -5.64
CA SER A 19 -3.22 -12.22 -4.60
C SER A 19 -2.34 -13.35 -5.16
N ASN A 20 -2.65 -13.87 -6.36
CA ASN A 20 -1.86 -14.93 -7.01
C ASN A 20 -0.48 -14.45 -7.56
N LYS A 21 -0.23 -13.14 -7.60
CA LYS A 21 1.06 -12.55 -8.01
C LYS A 21 1.95 -12.19 -6.82
N VAL A 22 1.43 -12.19 -5.60
CA VAL A 22 2.14 -11.79 -4.38
C VAL A 22 3.48 -12.52 -4.24
N LYS A 23 3.48 -13.85 -4.39
CA LYS A 23 4.71 -14.66 -4.31
C LYS A 23 5.82 -14.18 -5.25
N LYS A 24 5.45 -13.73 -6.45
CA LYS A 24 6.40 -13.20 -7.45
C LYS A 24 6.78 -11.75 -7.21
N ALA A 25 5.90 -10.97 -6.59
CA ALA A 25 6.12 -9.54 -6.35
C ALA A 25 7.11 -9.27 -5.22
N LEU A 26 7.06 -10.07 -4.14
CA LEU A 26 7.89 -9.88 -2.94
C LEU A 26 9.40 -9.69 -3.21
N PRO A 27 10.08 -10.52 -4.02
CA PRO A 27 11.51 -10.34 -4.30
C PRO A 27 11.81 -9.17 -5.25
N LEU A 28 10.81 -8.63 -5.96
CA LEU A 28 10.99 -7.60 -6.97
C LEU A 28 10.78 -6.18 -6.43
N PHE A 29 9.88 -6.03 -5.46
CA PHE A 29 9.44 -4.73 -4.97
C PHE A 29 9.82 -4.50 -3.51
N ARG A 30 10.41 -3.34 -3.25
CA ARG A 30 10.77 -2.90 -1.91
C ARG A 30 9.54 -2.54 -1.08
N MET A 31 8.52 -2.00 -1.72
CA MET A 31 7.27 -1.52 -1.10
C MET A 31 6.08 -1.73 -2.04
N ILE A 32 4.93 -2.07 -1.48
CA ILE A 32 3.66 -2.20 -2.20
C ILE A 32 2.70 -1.13 -1.68
N HIS A 33 2.24 -0.25 -2.57
CA HIS A 33 1.43 0.91 -2.21
C HIS A 33 -0.07 0.61 -2.29
N SER A 34 -0.46 -0.36 -3.11
CA SER A 34 -1.83 -0.65 -3.52
C SER A 34 -2.46 -1.77 -2.68
N VAL A 35 -2.21 -1.82 -1.37
CA VAL A 35 -2.81 -2.86 -0.52
C VAL A 35 -4.23 -2.43 -0.18
N ASP A 36 -5.21 -3.07 -0.80
CA ASP A 36 -6.61 -2.62 -0.85
C ASP A 36 -7.59 -3.45 -0.01
N SER A 37 -7.13 -4.56 0.59
CA SER A 37 -8.00 -5.51 1.27
C SER A 37 -7.27 -6.31 2.35
N LEU A 38 -8.02 -6.80 3.35
CA LEU A 38 -7.47 -7.68 4.39
C LEU A 38 -6.97 -9.00 3.81
N SER A 39 -7.68 -9.55 2.82
CA SER A 39 -7.25 -10.79 2.14
C SER A 39 -5.89 -10.64 1.45
N LEU A 40 -5.60 -9.47 0.87
CA LEU A 40 -4.29 -9.18 0.30
C LEU A 40 -3.21 -9.04 1.38
N LEU A 41 -3.51 -8.37 2.51
CA LEU A 41 -2.60 -8.32 3.67
C LEU A 41 -2.26 -9.70 4.21
N GLU A 42 -3.26 -10.57 4.39
CA GLU A 42 -3.08 -11.95 4.87
C GLU A 42 -2.24 -12.77 3.89
N THR A 43 -2.47 -12.59 2.58
CA THR A 43 -1.66 -13.24 1.55
C THR A 43 -0.22 -12.74 1.59
N LEU A 44 -0.01 -11.43 1.73
CA LEU A 44 1.32 -10.84 1.86
C LEU A 44 2.05 -11.36 3.10
N GLN A 45 1.39 -11.40 4.26
CA GLN A 45 1.95 -11.93 5.50
C GLN A 45 2.40 -13.39 5.31
N ARG A 46 1.52 -14.24 4.75
CA ARG A 46 1.82 -15.67 4.54
C ARG A 46 2.99 -15.87 3.58
N GLU A 47 2.98 -15.22 2.42
CA GLU A 47 4.03 -15.41 1.41
C GLU A 47 5.36 -14.75 1.83
N ALA A 48 5.31 -13.66 2.59
CA ALA A 48 6.50 -13.01 3.16
C ALA A 48 7.11 -13.89 4.25
N ALA A 49 6.31 -14.48 5.14
CA ALA A 49 6.78 -15.45 6.12
C ALA A 49 7.44 -16.66 5.46
N ALA A 50 6.82 -17.23 4.41
CA ALA A 50 7.35 -18.39 3.69
C ALA A 50 8.66 -18.12 2.94
N GLN A 51 8.96 -16.85 2.63
CA GLN A 51 10.18 -16.41 1.95
C GLN A 51 11.16 -15.70 2.89
N GLU A 52 10.91 -15.71 4.20
CA GLU A 52 11.69 -15.00 5.22
C GLU A 52 11.90 -13.51 4.89
N PHE A 53 10.86 -12.89 4.31
CA PHE A 53 10.85 -11.51 3.86
C PHE A 53 10.09 -10.61 4.84
N MET A 54 10.48 -9.34 4.91
CA MET A 54 9.68 -8.28 5.52
C MET A 54 9.25 -7.31 4.43
N VAL A 55 7.95 -7.23 4.17
CA VAL A 55 7.40 -6.38 3.10
C VAL A 55 6.92 -5.04 3.66
N GLN A 56 7.32 -3.95 3.03
CA GLN A 56 6.77 -2.63 3.34
C GLN A 56 5.49 -2.40 2.56
N VAL A 57 4.47 -1.89 3.24
CA VAL A 57 3.17 -1.65 2.62
C VAL A 57 2.63 -0.26 2.95
N LEU A 58 1.88 0.30 2.02
CA LEU A 58 0.89 1.34 2.30
C LEU A 58 -0.50 0.73 2.11
N LEU A 59 -1.46 1.16 2.92
CA LEU A 59 -2.86 0.80 2.71
C LEU A 59 -3.51 1.78 1.75
N GLU A 60 -4.03 1.28 0.64
CA GLU A 60 -4.80 2.08 -0.32
C GLU A 60 -6.19 2.36 0.25
N VAL A 61 -6.54 3.63 0.33
CA VAL A 61 -7.83 4.10 0.86
C VAL A 61 -8.60 4.79 -0.25
N ASN A 62 -9.82 4.31 -0.49
CA ASN A 62 -10.77 4.93 -1.41
C ASN A 62 -11.49 6.10 -0.72
N VAL A 63 -10.81 7.23 -0.65
CA VAL A 63 -11.35 8.44 -0.01
C VAL A 63 -12.46 9.08 -0.84
N SER A 64 -12.48 8.89 -2.17
CA SER A 64 -13.53 9.46 -3.02
C SER A 64 -14.87 8.72 -2.95
N GLY A 65 -14.87 7.48 -2.43
CA GLY A 65 -16.08 6.67 -2.29
C GLY A 65 -16.63 6.10 -3.61
N GLU A 66 -15.86 6.20 -4.71
CA GLU A 66 -16.26 5.64 -6.00
C GLU A 66 -16.22 4.12 -5.97
N ALA A 67 -17.34 3.46 -6.22
CA ALA A 67 -17.44 2.00 -6.18
C ALA A 67 -16.53 1.27 -7.19
N SER A 68 -16.09 1.95 -8.25
CA SER A 68 -15.18 1.42 -9.26
C SER A 68 -13.71 1.39 -8.83
N LYS A 69 -13.36 2.03 -7.70
CA LYS A 69 -11.98 2.13 -7.22
C LYS A 69 -11.67 1.12 -6.12
N TYR A 70 -10.46 0.59 -6.17
CA TYR A 70 -9.89 -0.22 -5.11
C TYR A 70 -9.61 0.61 -3.85
N GLY A 71 -9.39 -0.08 -2.75
CA GLY A 71 -8.99 0.49 -1.49
C GLY A 71 -10.01 0.28 -0.37
N PHE A 72 -9.51 0.35 0.86
CA PHE A 72 -10.35 0.36 2.04
C PHE A 72 -11.24 1.61 2.04
N ARG A 73 -12.46 1.46 2.54
CA ARG A 73 -13.26 2.64 2.86
C ARG A 73 -12.64 3.38 4.07
N PRO A 74 -12.84 4.70 4.19
CA PRO A 74 -12.33 5.49 5.31
C PRO A 74 -12.71 4.89 6.69
N ASP A 75 -13.95 4.42 6.84
CA ASP A 75 -14.48 3.80 8.06
C ASP A 75 -13.87 2.43 8.39
N GLN A 76 -13.28 1.75 7.40
CA GLN A 76 -12.62 0.46 7.57
C GLN A 76 -11.10 0.59 7.82
N THR A 77 -10.52 1.76 7.51
CA THR A 77 -9.08 1.98 7.49
C THR A 77 -8.44 1.73 8.86
N ALA A 78 -9.07 2.18 9.95
CA ALA A 78 -8.56 1.96 11.30
C ALA A 78 -8.48 0.47 11.68
N SER A 79 -9.41 -0.35 11.19
CA SER A 79 -9.37 -1.81 11.39
C SER A 79 -8.23 -2.44 10.60
N ALA A 80 -8.06 -2.03 9.33
CA ALA A 80 -6.98 -2.51 8.48
C ALA A 80 -5.59 -2.15 9.02
N VAL A 81 -5.41 -0.94 9.56
CA VAL A 81 -4.18 -0.51 10.23
C VAL A 81 -3.87 -1.44 11.40
N ARG A 82 -4.84 -1.69 12.30
CA ARG A 82 -4.64 -2.59 13.44
C ARG A 82 -4.24 -3.99 13.00
N ALA A 83 -4.91 -4.53 11.98
CA ALA A 83 -4.58 -5.84 11.43
C ALA A 83 -3.15 -5.87 10.86
N ALA A 84 -2.77 -4.89 10.04
CA ALA A 84 -1.44 -4.81 9.44
C ALA A 84 -0.33 -4.65 10.50
N THR A 85 -0.56 -3.87 11.55
CA THR A 85 0.44 -3.68 12.63
C THR A 85 0.64 -4.92 13.50
N ALA A 86 -0.31 -5.86 13.49
CA ALA A 86 -0.20 -7.12 14.24
C ALA A 86 0.49 -8.24 13.45
N MET A 87 0.83 -8.01 12.17
CA MET A 87 1.44 -9.00 11.28
C MET A 87 2.97 -8.88 11.31
N GLU A 88 3.67 -9.98 11.61
CA GLU A 88 5.12 -9.98 11.85
C GLU A 88 5.98 -9.66 10.62
N ASN A 89 5.52 -10.04 9.43
CA ASN A 89 6.24 -9.87 8.17
C ASN A 89 5.76 -8.64 7.37
N ILE A 90 4.80 -7.90 7.92
CA ILE A 90 4.30 -6.65 7.34
C ILE A 90 4.89 -5.47 8.10
N ARG A 91 5.53 -4.56 7.37
CA ARG A 91 5.86 -3.23 7.87
C ARG A 91 4.92 -2.21 7.26
N LEU A 92 3.93 -1.79 8.04
CA LEU A 92 3.05 -0.68 7.66
C LEU A 92 3.85 0.64 7.63
N CYS A 93 3.90 1.29 6.47
CA CYS A 93 4.65 2.53 6.26
C CYS A 93 3.75 3.77 6.09
N GLY A 94 2.43 3.60 6.07
CA GLY A 94 1.48 4.69 5.93
C GLY A 94 0.27 4.33 5.09
N LEU A 95 -0.36 5.36 4.53
CA LEU A 95 -1.54 5.24 3.68
C LEU A 95 -1.23 5.73 2.25
N MET A 96 -2.02 5.25 1.30
CA MET A 96 -2.00 5.64 -0.10
C MET A 96 -3.44 5.99 -0.54
N THR A 97 -3.59 6.93 -1.46
CA THR A 97 -4.87 7.19 -2.13
C THR A 97 -4.62 7.71 -3.54
N MET A 98 -5.61 7.54 -4.42
CA MET A 98 -5.61 8.12 -5.75
C MET A 98 -6.80 9.07 -5.91
N ALA A 99 -6.51 10.37 -5.97
CA ALA A 99 -7.52 11.35 -6.35
C ALA A 99 -7.97 11.11 -7.80
N PRO A 100 -9.25 11.35 -8.13
CA PRO A 100 -9.72 11.32 -9.51
C PRO A 100 -8.89 12.28 -10.38
N TYR A 101 -8.69 11.91 -11.64
CA TYR A 101 -8.16 12.85 -12.62
C TYR A 101 -9.12 14.05 -12.74
N SER A 102 -8.58 15.25 -12.71
CA SER A 102 -9.33 16.48 -12.89
C SER A 102 -8.41 17.57 -13.45
N ASP A 103 -8.91 18.36 -14.39
CA ASP A 103 -8.16 19.51 -14.95
C ASP A 103 -8.03 20.66 -13.94
N HIS A 104 -8.77 20.60 -12.82
CA HIS A 104 -8.70 21.59 -11.74
C HIS A 104 -8.05 20.96 -10.50
N PRO A 105 -6.79 21.32 -10.18
CA PRO A 105 -6.04 20.72 -9.05
C PRO A 105 -6.75 20.80 -7.70
N GLU A 106 -7.57 21.84 -7.49
CA GLU A 106 -8.34 22.03 -6.26
C GLU A 106 -9.32 20.88 -5.99
N ASN A 107 -9.80 20.18 -7.02
CA ASN A 107 -10.70 19.04 -6.88
C ASN A 107 -10.03 17.81 -6.24
N ALA A 108 -8.69 17.70 -6.30
CA ALA A 108 -7.95 16.62 -5.65
C ALA A 108 -7.72 16.89 -4.15
N ARG A 109 -7.78 18.16 -3.71
CA ARG A 109 -7.44 18.54 -2.33
C ARG A 109 -8.34 17.92 -1.27
N PRO A 110 -9.68 17.81 -1.45
CA PRO A 110 -10.54 17.14 -0.49
C PRO A 110 -10.14 15.68 -0.27
N VAL A 111 -9.71 14.97 -1.33
CA VAL A 111 -9.26 13.57 -1.24
C VAL A 111 -7.99 13.47 -0.37
N PHE A 112 -6.97 14.28 -0.65
CA PHE A 112 -5.73 14.26 0.12
C PHE A 112 -5.92 14.74 1.58
N ARG A 113 -6.78 15.74 1.80
CA ARG A 113 -7.15 16.16 3.16
C ARG A 113 -7.91 15.06 3.90
N GLY A 114 -8.83 14.38 3.23
CA GLY A 114 -9.57 13.26 3.80
C GLY A 114 -8.63 12.14 4.26
N LEU A 115 -7.64 11.77 3.43
CA LEU A 115 -6.62 10.79 3.83
C LEU A 115 -5.83 11.24 5.07
N LYS A 116 -5.38 12.50 5.08
CA LYS A 116 -4.63 13.09 6.20
C LYS A 116 -5.45 13.18 7.50
N GLN A 117 -6.78 13.21 7.43
CA GLN A 117 -7.64 13.28 8.61
C GLN A 117 -7.85 11.91 9.29
N LEU A 118 -7.41 10.81 8.67
CA LEU A 118 -7.58 9.48 9.26
C LEU A 118 -6.61 9.20 10.41
N PHE A 119 -5.42 9.81 10.39
CA PHE A 119 -4.35 9.69 11.42
C PHE A 119 -3.47 10.94 11.40
#